data_AF-A0A4Q9FQ02-F1
#
_entry.id   AF-A0A4Q9FQ02-F1
#
_cell.length_a   1.000
_cell.length_b   1.000
_cell.length_c   1.000
_cell.angle_alpha   90.00
_cell.angle_beta   90.00
_cell.angle_gamma   90.00
#
_symmetry.space_group_name_H-M   'P 1'
#
loop_
_entity.id
_entity.type
_entity.pdbx_description
1 polymer ?
#
loop_
_entity_poly.entity_id
_entity_poly.type
_entity_poly.pdbx_seq_one_letter_code
_entity_poly.pdbx_strand_id
1 'polypeptide(L)'
;MRTQKILFLLCFTLMSIAAVNAQNNLKKKIEEAKDTIKYSTKAYEEDIEKQKTYWQNLIIEEQQGRNRQNRIDYYSGRQQYAEFNSKMKNLFVASEISSFFNNSADVSLQRYFANYNSTNKTINLGVNFDGKNRGELDKLNAIFTFGAILKTSESFGTIFKDGDFEKDNLALTFKYSNFSSGFVSFEGWRRHNGTRKERVEIVKANRNRLKNNYDTKNTTFIKSQFSDDIKSLEILHDYDENELIKHIDEYAKNKSKDVYEEIAKEEVAYLKKNKLYKSFQTSWYSFDIVIPAGSESILTSDSENNTATVENRFWALKTSASLGYLIKYSNAASFYISPKFSFQNNNNINSTNSNAKEFQTFITQSNNERVVTGSKQVHIIEYDEFYTPSLSLEIASLFLGKGFAGLSLNLEKNFGKYDDFNWKIGVPLSIKDNNGKPSINIEVQYRQINSIRELGFSTSILLGKLIN
;
A
#
# COMPACT_ATOMS: atom_id res chain seq x y z
N MET A 1 -11.48 39.89 63.04
CA MET A 1 -12.16 40.52 61.87
C MET A 1 -11.22 41.19 60.87
N ARG A 2 -10.24 42.03 61.27
CA ARG A 2 -9.38 42.77 60.31
C ARG A 2 -8.51 41.86 59.42
N THR A 3 -7.95 40.79 59.99
CA THR A 3 -7.10 39.81 59.30
C THR A 3 -7.88 38.96 58.28
N GLN A 4 -9.12 38.55 58.61
CA GLN A 4 -9.98 37.79 57.70
C GLN A 4 -10.42 38.61 56.48
N LYS A 5 -10.70 39.92 56.65
CA LYS A 5 -11.00 40.82 55.53
C LYS A 5 -9.80 41.00 54.60
N ILE A 6 -8.59 41.13 55.15
CA ILE A 6 -7.36 41.24 54.35
C ILE A 6 -7.13 39.94 53.57
N LEU A 7 -7.27 38.78 54.22
CA LEU A 7 -7.09 37.48 53.57
C LEU A 7 -8.12 37.26 52.44
N PHE A 8 -9.39 37.59 52.68
CA PHE A 8 -10.44 37.51 51.66
C PHE A 8 -10.18 38.43 50.46
N LEU A 9 -9.76 39.67 50.72
CA LEU A 9 -9.39 40.60 49.66
C LEU A 9 -8.23 40.04 48.84
N LEU A 10 -7.18 39.52 49.49
CA LEU A 10 -5.99 38.97 48.84
C LEU A 10 -6.33 37.74 47.99
N CYS A 11 -7.18 36.84 48.49
CA CYS A 11 -7.69 35.70 47.73
C CYS A 11 -8.49 36.15 46.50
N PHE A 12 -9.36 37.15 46.64
CA PHE A 12 -10.14 37.68 45.52
C PHE A 12 -9.25 38.34 44.46
N THR A 13 -8.23 39.11 44.86
CA THR A 13 -7.26 39.70 43.93
C THR A 13 -6.42 38.64 43.23
N LEU A 14 -5.99 37.59 43.94
CA LEU A 14 -5.24 36.48 43.32
C LEU A 14 -6.10 35.70 42.33
N MET A 15 -7.38 35.45 42.66
CA MET A 15 -8.34 34.80 41.77
C MET A 15 -8.64 35.64 40.53
N SER A 16 -8.78 36.96 40.66
CA SER A 16 -9.02 37.85 39.52
C SER A 16 -7.79 37.97 38.61
N ILE A 17 -6.58 38.04 39.18
CA ILE A 17 -5.33 38.00 38.41
C ILE A 17 -5.20 36.67 37.66
N ALA A 18 -5.50 35.55 38.32
CA ALA A 18 -5.48 34.22 37.68
C ALA A 18 -6.49 34.15 36.52
N ALA A 19 -7.72 34.63 36.71
CA ALA A 19 -8.75 34.66 35.66
C ALA A 19 -8.38 35.57 34.47
N VAL A 20 -7.75 36.72 34.71
CA VAL A 20 -7.28 37.61 33.64
C VAL A 20 -6.12 36.98 32.87
N ASN A 21 -5.18 36.34 33.57
CA ASN A 21 -4.05 35.66 32.93
C ASN A 21 -4.53 34.48 32.07
N ALA A 22 -5.48 33.70 32.58
CA ALA A 22 -6.18 32.64 31.85
C ALA A 22 -6.81 33.16 30.55
N GLN A 23 -7.67 34.18 30.65
CA GLN A 23 -8.30 34.77 29.47
C GLN A 23 -7.30 35.32 28.45
N ASN A 24 -6.19 35.91 28.91
CA ASN A 24 -5.14 36.40 28.03
C ASN A 24 -4.39 35.24 27.34
N ASN A 25 -4.15 34.14 28.04
CA ASN A 25 -3.53 32.95 27.48
C ASN A 25 -4.41 32.30 26.42
N LEU A 26 -5.71 32.12 26.71
CA LEU A 26 -6.69 31.60 25.77
C LEU A 26 -6.79 32.49 24.51
N LYS A 27 -6.90 33.81 24.67
CA LYS A 27 -6.91 34.74 23.52
C LYS A 27 -5.66 34.62 22.66
N LYS A 28 -4.49 34.55 23.30
CA LYS A 28 -3.21 34.35 22.59
C LYS A 28 -3.23 33.05 21.80
N LYS A 29 -3.73 31.96 22.39
CA LYS A 29 -3.85 30.65 21.74
C LYS A 29 -4.82 30.63 20.57
N ILE A 30 -5.95 31.33 20.69
CA ILE A 30 -6.90 31.51 19.59
C ILE A 30 -6.23 32.25 18.42
N GLU A 31 -5.42 33.29 18.67
CA GLU A 31 -4.67 33.98 17.61
C GLU A 31 -3.57 33.09 17.00
N GLU A 32 -2.81 32.35 17.81
CA GLU A 32 -1.83 31.34 17.32
C GLU A 32 -2.50 30.28 16.42
N ALA A 33 -3.71 29.84 16.79
CA ALA A 33 -4.51 28.90 16.02
C ALA A 33 -5.00 29.50 14.68
N LYS A 34 -5.47 30.76 14.68
CA LYS A 34 -5.81 31.48 13.44
C LYS A 34 -4.59 31.60 12.52
N ASP A 35 -3.43 31.96 13.07
CA ASP A 35 -2.20 32.05 12.30
C ASP A 35 -1.79 30.69 11.72
N THR A 36 -1.91 29.62 12.50
CA THR A 36 -1.64 28.24 12.04
C THR A 36 -2.49 27.86 10.82
N ILE A 37 -3.77 28.25 10.81
CA ILE A 37 -4.68 28.00 9.68
C ILE A 37 -4.35 28.94 8.52
N LYS A 38 -4.12 30.23 8.80
CA LYS A 38 -3.81 31.25 7.80
C LYS A 38 -2.54 30.91 7.01
N TYR A 39 -1.52 30.37 7.69
CA TYR A 39 -0.24 30.01 7.09
C TYR A 39 -0.15 28.56 6.59
N SER A 40 -1.27 27.84 6.46
CA SER A 40 -1.26 26.47 5.93
C SER A 40 -0.72 26.36 4.49
N THR A 41 -1.00 27.38 3.66
CA THR A 41 -0.44 27.52 2.31
C THR A 41 1.08 27.75 2.33
N LYS A 42 1.60 28.39 3.36
CA LYS A 42 3.05 28.59 3.54
C LYS A 42 3.75 27.27 3.85
N ALA A 43 3.17 26.42 4.71
CA ALA A 43 3.72 25.09 4.99
C ALA A 43 3.80 24.21 3.72
N TYR A 44 2.81 24.35 2.82
CA TYR A 44 2.83 23.73 1.50
C TYR A 44 4.02 24.19 0.64
N GLU A 45 4.28 25.49 0.58
CA GLU A 45 5.41 26.06 -0.16
C GLU A 45 6.76 25.70 0.46
N GLU A 46 6.86 25.71 1.78
CA GLU A 46 8.09 25.38 2.50
C GLU A 46 8.53 23.94 2.25
N ASP A 47 7.60 22.97 2.15
CA ASP A 47 7.97 21.59 1.78
C ASP A 47 8.54 21.51 0.35
N ILE A 48 7.95 22.24 -0.59
CA ILE A 48 8.44 22.31 -1.97
C ILE A 48 9.85 22.92 -2.00
N GLU A 49 10.08 24.02 -1.30
CA GLU A 49 11.40 24.65 -1.28
C GLU A 49 12.44 23.78 -0.56
N LYS A 50 12.06 23.08 0.53
CA LYS A 50 12.93 22.08 1.17
C LYS A 50 13.34 20.97 0.19
N GLN A 51 12.40 20.45 -0.59
CA GLN A 51 12.71 19.47 -1.65
C GLN A 51 13.65 20.07 -2.70
N LYS A 52 13.45 21.34 -3.06
CA LYS A 52 14.32 22.06 -3.99
C LYS A 52 15.75 22.17 -3.49
N THR A 53 15.94 22.64 -2.27
CA THR A 53 17.25 22.77 -1.65
C THR A 53 17.95 21.42 -1.53
N TYR A 54 17.23 20.36 -1.12
CA TYR A 54 17.77 19.00 -1.05
C TYR A 54 18.33 18.54 -2.40
N TRP A 55 17.55 18.70 -3.48
CA TRP A 55 18.00 18.31 -4.82
C TRP A 55 19.15 19.20 -5.32
N GLN A 56 19.13 20.50 -5.04
CA GLN A 56 20.23 21.41 -5.40
C GLN A 56 21.54 21.01 -4.70
N ASN A 57 21.50 20.64 -3.43
CA ASN A 57 22.69 20.19 -2.70
C ASN A 57 23.25 18.89 -3.27
N LEU A 58 22.40 17.90 -3.56
CA LEU A 58 22.82 16.67 -4.24
C LEU A 58 23.45 16.94 -5.62
N ILE A 59 22.89 17.89 -6.37
CA ILE A 59 23.46 18.31 -7.66
C ILE A 59 24.86 18.90 -7.45
N ILE A 60 25.04 19.79 -6.47
CA ILE A 60 26.33 20.44 -6.18
C ILE A 60 27.36 19.41 -5.73
N GLU A 61 27.02 18.52 -4.80
CA GLU A 61 27.89 17.44 -4.32
C GLU A 61 28.35 16.53 -5.46
N GLU A 62 27.44 16.14 -6.36
CA GLU A 62 27.79 15.26 -7.47
C GLU A 62 28.50 15.99 -8.64
N GLN A 63 28.28 17.30 -8.83
CA GLN A 63 29.02 18.16 -9.78
C GLN A 63 30.46 18.42 -9.34
N GLN A 64 30.75 18.37 -8.04
CA GLN A 64 32.11 18.36 -7.52
C GLN A 64 32.83 17.02 -7.84
N GLY A 65 32.09 15.97 -8.22
CA GLY A 65 32.61 14.73 -8.80
C GLY A 65 33.00 14.85 -10.29
N ARG A 66 34.12 14.21 -10.68
CA ARG A 66 34.89 14.45 -11.94
C ARG A 66 34.22 14.09 -13.30
N ASN A 67 32.94 14.33 -13.57
CA ASN A 67 32.37 14.06 -14.90
C ASN A 67 31.29 15.08 -15.30
N ARG A 68 31.63 16.04 -16.19
CA ARG A 68 30.99 17.37 -16.21
C ARG A 68 29.88 17.64 -17.24
N GLN A 69 29.67 16.86 -18.32
CA GLN A 69 28.65 17.26 -19.32
C GLN A 69 27.36 16.42 -19.29
N ASN A 70 27.46 15.08 -19.39
CA ASN A 70 26.27 14.19 -19.36
C ASN A 70 25.49 14.27 -18.03
N ARG A 71 26.10 14.81 -16.98
CA ARG A 71 25.47 14.99 -15.67
C ARG A 71 24.63 16.28 -15.59
N ILE A 72 24.96 17.33 -16.34
CA ILE A 72 24.22 18.61 -16.30
C ILE A 72 22.78 18.43 -16.82
N ASP A 73 22.61 17.71 -17.93
CA ASP A 73 21.28 17.39 -18.48
C ASP A 73 20.48 16.45 -17.56
N TYR A 74 21.16 15.54 -16.87
CA TYR A 74 20.56 14.71 -15.83
C TYR A 74 20.06 15.54 -14.63
N TYR A 75 20.76 16.62 -14.29
CA TYR A 75 20.45 17.50 -13.15
C TYR A 75 19.44 18.61 -13.43
N SER A 76 19.32 19.09 -14.67
CA SER A 76 18.23 19.99 -15.07
C SER A 76 16.87 19.28 -14.93
N GLY A 77 16.82 17.97 -15.20
CA GLY A 77 15.70 17.11 -14.82
C GLY A 77 15.48 17.07 -13.30
N ARG A 78 16.55 17.05 -12.48
CA ARG A 78 16.46 17.04 -11.01
C ARG A 78 15.90 18.29 -10.37
N GLN A 79 16.15 19.46 -10.94
CA GLN A 79 15.49 20.70 -10.49
C GLN A 79 13.97 20.67 -10.72
N GLN A 80 13.47 19.89 -11.68
CA GLN A 80 12.05 19.72 -11.89
C GLN A 80 11.40 18.77 -10.85
N TYR A 81 12.17 17.93 -10.14
CA TYR A 81 11.68 17.09 -9.03
C TYR A 81 11.39 17.87 -7.75
N ALA A 82 12.01 19.04 -7.60
CA ALA A 82 11.76 19.97 -6.52
C ALA A 82 10.33 20.50 -6.50
N GLU A 83 9.64 20.47 -7.65
CA GLU A 83 8.30 21.01 -7.83
C GLU A 83 7.20 20.10 -7.25
N PHE A 84 7.54 19.09 -6.45
CA PHE A 84 6.59 18.17 -5.83
C PHE A 84 6.85 18.05 -4.33
N ASN A 85 5.82 18.33 -3.54
CA ASN A 85 5.83 18.06 -2.11
C ASN A 85 5.61 16.55 -1.83
N SER A 86 5.84 16.14 -0.58
CA SER A 86 5.78 14.73 -0.19
C SER A 86 4.41 14.09 -0.43
N LYS A 87 3.32 14.80 -0.08
CA LYS A 87 1.95 14.31 -0.24
C LYS A 87 1.56 14.12 -1.70
N MET A 88 1.93 15.05 -2.57
CA MET A 88 1.67 14.94 -4.01
C MET A 88 2.36 13.69 -4.58
N LYS A 89 3.61 13.41 -4.17
CA LYS A 89 4.32 12.18 -4.58
C LYS A 89 3.56 10.94 -4.12
N ASN A 90 3.16 10.91 -2.85
CA ASN A 90 2.39 9.78 -2.30
C ASN A 90 1.07 9.57 -3.05
N LEU A 91 0.35 10.64 -3.40
CA LEU A 91 -0.88 10.57 -4.21
C LEU A 91 -0.65 10.00 -5.61
N PHE A 92 0.48 10.34 -6.25
CA PHE A 92 0.87 9.72 -7.53
C PHE A 92 1.18 8.23 -7.36
N VAL A 93 2.05 7.89 -6.40
CA VAL A 93 2.46 6.50 -6.10
C VAL A 93 1.23 5.64 -5.82
N ALA A 94 0.36 6.08 -4.90
CA ALA A 94 -0.82 5.37 -4.42
C ALA A 94 -1.78 4.98 -5.53
N SER A 95 -2.06 5.90 -6.45
CA SER A 95 -2.97 5.64 -7.57
C SER A 95 -2.41 4.68 -8.62
N GLU A 96 -1.09 4.68 -8.86
CA GLU A 96 -0.52 3.94 -9.99
C GLU A 96 -0.08 2.53 -9.58
N ILE A 97 0.55 2.35 -8.42
CA ILE A 97 0.94 1.01 -7.92
C ILE A 97 -0.30 0.12 -7.79
N SER A 98 -1.39 0.66 -7.25
CA SER A 98 -2.65 -0.06 -7.09
C SER A 98 -3.27 -0.52 -8.42
N SER A 99 -2.87 0.04 -9.56
CA SER A 99 -3.38 -0.41 -10.89
C SER A 99 -2.80 -1.76 -11.33
N PHE A 100 -1.67 -2.16 -10.74
CA PHE A 100 -0.99 -3.44 -11.03
C PHE A 100 -1.24 -4.51 -9.96
N PHE A 101 -2.06 -4.21 -8.95
CA PHE A 101 -2.32 -5.14 -7.86
C PHE A 101 -3.22 -6.29 -8.32
N ASN A 102 -2.62 -7.46 -8.59
CA ASN A 102 -3.31 -8.66 -9.07
C ASN A 102 -3.09 -9.90 -8.19
N ASN A 103 -2.19 -9.81 -7.20
CA ASN A 103 -1.91 -10.88 -6.25
C ASN A 103 -1.55 -10.33 -4.87
N SER A 104 -1.67 -11.16 -3.83
CA SER A 104 -1.26 -10.83 -2.45
C SER A 104 0.24 -10.56 -2.30
N ALA A 105 1.07 -11.00 -3.25
CA ALA A 105 2.49 -10.68 -3.33
C ALA A 105 2.76 -9.25 -3.84
N ASP A 106 1.79 -8.61 -4.50
CA ASP A 106 1.93 -7.24 -4.99
C ASP A 106 1.71 -6.24 -3.87
N VAL A 107 2.21 -5.03 -4.08
CA VAL A 107 1.98 -3.92 -3.16
C VAL A 107 0.64 -3.28 -3.49
N SER A 108 -0.21 -3.10 -2.48
CA SER A 108 -1.40 -2.27 -2.57
C SER A 108 -1.24 -1.08 -1.62
N LEU A 109 -1.61 0.10 -2.10
CA LEU A 109 -1.65 1.32 -1.28
C LEU A 109 -3.06 1.61 -0.75
N GLN A 110 -3.98 0.66 -0.87
CA GLN A 110 -5.34 0.79 -0.37
C GLN A 110 -5.46 0.17 1.00
N ARG A 111 -6.22 0.81 1.90
CA ARG A 111 -6.32 0.37 3.29
C ARG A 111 -6.74 -1.10 3.41
N TYR A 112 -7.65 -1.55 2.55
CA TYR A 112 -8.11 -2.92 2.52
C TYR A 112 -8.06 -3.47 1.09
N PHE A 113 -7.83 -4.77 0.96
CA PHE A 113 -7.95 -5.44 -0.33
C PHE A 113 -8.52 -6.83 -0.15
N ALA A 114 -9.17 -7.29 -1.22
CA ALA A 114 -9.54 -8.68 -1.42
C ALA A 114 -9.05 -9.09 -2.81
N ASN A 115 -8.51 -10.30 -2.94
CA ASN A 115 -8.08 -10.84 -4.22
C ASN A 115 -8.52 -12.29 -4.33
N TYR A 116 -9.08 -12.67 -5.48
CA TYR A 116 -9.41 -14.04 -5.82
C TYR A 116 -8.56 -14.48 -7.01
N ASN A 117 -7.95 -15.65 -6.89
CA ASN A 117 -7.16 -16.27 -7.95
C ASN A 117 -7.75 -17.65 -8.23
N SER A 118 -8.40 -17.80 -9.39
CA SER A 118 -9.07 -19.03 -9.80
C SER A 118 -8.09 -20.20 -10.02
N THR A 119 -6.86 -19.90 -10.42
CA THR A 119 -5.84 -20.93 -10.65
C THR A 119 -5.31 -21.48 -9.34
N ASN A 120 -4.87 -20.60 -8.45
CA ASN A 120 -4.39 -21.06 -7.14
C ASN A 120 -5.55 -21.48 -6.23
N LYS A 121 -6.80 -21.25 -6.68
CA LYS A 121 -8.03 -21.42 -5.91
C LYS A 121 -7.89 -20.75 -4.55
N THR A 122 -7.44 -19.50 -4.50
CA THR A 122 -7.27 -18.76 -3.24
C THR A 122 -8.06 -17.47 -3.19
N ILE A 123 -8.49 -17.11 -1.98
CA ILE A 123 -8.95 -15.78 -1.62
C ILE A 123 -7.93 -15.18 -0.65
N ASN A 124 -7.42 -14.02 -1.00
CA ASN A 124 -6.53 -13.23 -0.15
C ASN A 124 -7.30 -12.03 0.39
N LEU A 125 -7.30 -11.87 1.71
CA LEU A 125 -7.82 -10.68 2.38
C LEU A 125 -6.67 -9.97 3.07
N GLY A 126 -6.65 -8.65 3.07
CA GLY A 126 -5.59 -7.94 3.78
C GLY A 126 -5.89 -6.49 4.11
N VAL A 127 -5.10 -5.99 5.05
CA VAL A 127 -5.10 -4.63 5.55
C VAL A 127 -3.70 -4.06 5.47
N ASN A 128 -3.61 -2.82 5.02
CA ASN A 128 -2.36 -2.07 4.93
C ASN A 128 -2.29 -1.00 6.03
N PHE A 129 -1.15 -0.92 6.69
CA PHE A 129 -0.86 0.09 7.71
C PHE A 129 0.22 1.04 7.20
N ASP A 130 -0.01 2.33 7.41
CA ASP A 130 0.96 3.37 7.10
C ASP A 130 2.13 3.25 8.08
N GLY A 131 3.35 3.07 7.54
CA GLY A 131 4.58 2.99 8.30
C GLY A 131 5.33 4.33 8.44
N LYS A 132 4.70 5.47 8.14
CA LYS A 132 5.30 6.79 8.33
C LYS A 132 5.65 7.04 9.80
N ASN A 133 6.88 7.51 10.02
CA ASN A 133 7.43 7.73 11.36
C ASN A 133 7.18 9.13 11.96
N ARG A 134 6.76 10.13 11.16
CA ARG A 134 6.89 11.55 11.56
C ARG A 134 5.67 12.46 11.31
N GLY A 135 4.65 11.99 10.58
CA GLY A 135 3.40 12.72 10.36
C GLY A 135 2.67 12.32 9.07
N GLU A 136 1.38 12.62 8.97
CA GLU A 136 0.55 12.24 7.80
C GLU A 136 0.91 12.97 6.50
N LEU A 137 1.55 14.13 6.60
CA LEU A 137 2.04 14.92 5.46
C LEU A 137 3.40 14.43 4.94
N ASP A 138 4.09 13.58 5.69
CA ASP A 138 5.39 13.07 5.29
C ASP A 138 5.30 12.08 4.14
N LYS A 139 6.44 11.90 3.48
CA LYS A 139 6.60 10.92 2.42
C LYS A 139 6.29 9.51 2.95
N LEU A 140 5.46 8.78 2.23
CA LEU A 140 5.25 7.36 2.45
C LEU A 140 6.57 6.62 2.17
N ASN A 141 7.19 6.13 3.22
CA ASN A 141 8.47 5.42 3.17
C ASN A 141 8.31 3.93 3.42
N ALA A 142 7.27 3.51 4.15
CA ALA A 142 7.05 2.13 4.53
C ALA A 142 5.57 1.79 4.65
N ILE A 143 5.24 0.52 4.38
CA ILE A 143 3.92 -0.07 4.60
C ILE A 143 4.08 -1.43 5.22
N PHE A 144 3.20 -1.71 6.16
CA PHE A 144 3.04 -3.04 6.73
C PHE A 144 1.71 -3.60 6.26
N THR A 145 1.75 -4.75 5.61
CA THR A 145 0.56 -5.49 5.20
C THR A 145 0.39 -6.70 6.11
N PHE A 146 -0.82 -6.87 6.61
CA PHE A 146 -1.24 -8.10 7.26
C PHE A 146 -2.41 -8.68 6.48
N GLY A 147 -2.42 -9.99 6.29
CA GLY A 147 -3.47 -10.63 5.53
C GLY A 147 -3.68 -12.10 5.88
N ALA A 148 -4.69 -12.65 5.23
CA ALA A 148 -5.06 -14.05 5.32
C ALA A 148 -5.23 -14.60 3.89
N ILE A 149 -4.74 -15.81 3.65
CA ILE A 149 -4.95 -16.59 2.43
C ILE A 149 -5.85 -17.75 2.78
N LEU A 150 -6.95 -17.88 2.05
CA LEU A 150 -7.93 -18.94 2.19
C LEU A 150 -7.87 -19.82 0.94
N LYS A 151 -7.63 -21.12 1.10
CA LYS A 151 -7.76 -22.10 0.02
C LYS A 151 -9.26 -22.37 -0.24
N THR A 152 -9.64 -22.47 -1.51
CA THR A 152 -11.02 -22.66 -1.98
C THR A 152 -11.17 -23.91 -2.83
N SER A 153 -10.28 -24.90 -2.64
CA SER A 153 -10.04 -25.99 -3.59
C SER A 153 -11.26 -26.85 -3.93
N GLU A 154 -12.31 -26.87 -3.09
CA GLU A 154 -13.48 -27.75 -3.31
C GLU A 154 -14.86 -27.11 -3.13
N SER A 155 -15.02 -26.01 -2.39
CA SER A 155 -16.25 -25.20 -2.31
C SER A 155 -15.98 -23.95 -1.46
N PHE A 156 -16.70 -22.85 -1.66
CA PHE A 156 -16.59 -21.65 -0.80
C PHE A 156 -16.90 -21.94 0.69
N GLY A 157 -17.47 -23.12 1.00
CA GLY A 157 -17.83 -23.58 2.34
C GLY A 157 -16.77 -24.36 3.13
N THR A 158 -15.60 -24.69 2.58
CA THR A 158 -14.59 -25.58 3.25
C THR A 158 -13.72 -24.91 4.32
N ILE A 159 -14.03 -23.69 4.74
CA ILE A 159 -13.35 -23.08 5.91
C ILE A 159 -13.81 -23.75 7.21
N PHE A 160 -15.04 -24.28 7.21
CA PHE A 160 -15.61 -25.04 8.32
C PHE A 160 -16.20 -26.34 7.78
N LYS A 161 -15.74 -27.47 8.33
CA LYS A 161 -16.28 -28.80 8.03
C LYS A 161 -16.75 -29.41 9.35
N ASP A 162 -18.00 -29.87 9.38
CA ASP A 162 -18.61 -30.51 10.56
C ASP A 162 -18.55 -29.67 11.86
N GLY A 163 -18.49 -28.33 11.73
CA GLY A 163 -18.40 -27.39 12.85
C GLY A 163 -16.97 -27.07 13.29
N ASP A 164 -15.98 -27.77 12.76
CA ASP A 164 -14.57 -27.55 13.04
C ASP A 164 -13.90 -26.70 11.96
N PHE A 165 -12.93 -25.87 12.39
CA PHE A 165 -12.18 -24.97 11.53
C PHE A 165 -11.01 -25.72 10.86
N GLU A 166 -11.00 -25.78 9.54
CA GLU A 166 -9.97 -26.44 8.74
C GLU A 166 -8.71 -25.55 8.65
N LYS A 167 -7.81 -25.69 9.62
CA LYS A 167 -6.63 -24.82 9.82
C LYS A 167 -5.62 -24.88 8.67
N ASP A 168 -5.59 -25.97 7.93
CA ASP A 168 -4.74 -26.21 6.75
C ASP A 168 -5.18 -25.41 5.50
N ASN A 169 -6.42 -24.91 5.50
CA ASN A 169 -6.97 -24.04 4.46
C ASN A 169 -6.73 -22.55 4.71
N LEU A 170 -6.13 -22.18 5.85
CA LEU A 170 -5.80 -20.81 6.21
C LEU A 170 -4.27 -20.62 6.27
N ALA A 171 -3.78 -19.53 5.68
CA ALA A 171 -2.45 -19.00 5.97
C ALA A 171 -2.52 -17.52 6.32
N LEU A 172 -1.62 -17.08 7.19
CA LEU A 172 -1.41 -15.68 7.52
C LEU A 172 -0.30 -15.11 6.66
N THR A 173 -0.43 -13.85 6.26
CA THR A 173 0.60 -13.13 5.52
C THR A 173 1.04 -11.90 6.29
N PHE A 174 2.35 -11.68 6.29
CA PHE A 174 2.95 -10.44 6.72
C PHE A 174 3.85 -9.94 5.61
N LYS A 175 3.78 -8.65 5.30
CA LYS A 175 4.67 -8.01 4.35
C LYS A 175 5.11 -6.64 4.84
N TYR A 176 6.38 -6.36 4.63
CA TYR A 176 6.96 -5.04 4.76
C TYR A 176 7.37 -4.55 3.38
N SER A 177 6.96 -3.33 3.02
CA SER A 177 7.34 -2.68 1.76
C SER A 177 7.91 -1.31 2.04
N ASN A 178 9.06 -0.98 1.46
CA ASN A 178 9.71 0.32 1.65
C ASN A 178 9.95 1.02 0.31
N PHE A 179 9.54 2.29 0.23
CA PHE A 179 9.46 3.05 -1.02
C PHE A 179 10.58 4.08 -1.15
N SER A 180 11.17 4.11 -2.34
CA SER A 180 12.01 5.22 -2.77
C SER A 180 11.20 6.50 -2.92
N SER A 181 11.87 7.64 -3.05
CA SER A 181 11.21 8.96 -3.11
C SER A 181 10.41 9.20 -4.37
N GLY A 182 10.47 8.28 -5.33
CA GLY A 182 9.92 8.47 -6.65
C GLY A 182 10.50 9.68 -7.36
N PHE A 183 10.07 9.88 -8.59
CA PHE A 183 10.65 10.84 -9.52
C PHE A 183 9.57 11.28 -10.49
N VAL A 184 9.35 12.58 -10.68
CA VAL A 184 8.39 13.11 -11.66
C VAL A 184 9.10 14.03 -12.64
N SER A 185 9.31 13.58 -13.87
CA SER A 185 9.90 14.41 -14.92
C SER A 185 8.83 15.32 -15.51
N PHE A 186 9.14 16.61 -15.62
CA PHE A 186 8.31 17.60 -16.32
C PHE A 186 8.89 17.98 -17.68
N GLU A 187 9.96 17.32 -18.09
CA GLU A 187 10.78 17.71 -19.24
C GLU A 187 9.91 17.84 -20.51
N GLY A 188 10.11 18.94 -21.23
CA GLY A 188 9.42 19.24 -22.47
C GLY A 188 8.40 20.37 -22.38
N TRP A 189 7.78 20.63 -23.51
CA TRP A 189 6.88 21.76 -23.72
C TRP A 189 5.46 21.30 -24.01
N ARG A 190 4.50 22.19 -23.77
CA ARG A 190 3.09 21.98 -24.13
C ARG A 190 2.54 23.26 -24.77
N ARG A 191 1.62 23.11 -25.72
CA ARG A 191 0.82 24.25 -26.17
C ARG A 191 -0.19 24.63 -25.10
N HIS A 192 -0.12 25.87 -24.63
CA HIS A 192 -1.08 26.47 -23.72
C HIS A 192 -1.50 27.83 -24.30
N ASN A 193 -2.80 27.99 -24.58
CA ASN A 193 -3.37 29.16 -25.27
C ASN A 193 -2.62 29.51 -26.58
N GLY A 194 -2.35 28.50 -27.41
CA GLY A 194 -1.63 28.67 -28.69
C GLY A 194 -0.10 28.83 -28.58
N THR A 195 0.44 29.14 -27.40
CA THR A 195 1.88 29.34 -27.19
C THR A 195 2.58 28.09 -26.66
N ARG A 196 3.82 27.85 -27.09
CA ARG A 196 4.70 26.81 -26.56
C ARG A 196 5.24 27.28 -25.21
N LYS A 197 4.79 26.66 -24.12
CA LYS A 197 5.30 26.92 -22.77
C LYS A 197 5.93 25.68 -22.18
N GLU A 198 6.93 25.87 -21.34
CA GLU A 198 7.48 24.77 -20.56
C GLU A 198 6.44 24.28 -19.56
N ARG A 199 6.37 22.96 -19.37
CA ARG A 199 5.40 22.37 -18.43
C ARG A 199 5.57 22.95 -17.01
N VAL A 200 6.82 23.13 -16.58
CA VAL A 200 7.17 23.67 -15.26
C VAL A 200 6.58 25.06 -15.03
N GLU A 201 6.59 25.95 -16.03
CA GLU A 201 6.01 27.29 -15.91
C GLU A 201 4.48 27.24 -15.69
N ILE A 202 3.80 26.32 -16.39
CA ILE A 202 2.35 26.12 -16.23
C ILE A 202 2.04 25.60 -14.83
N VAL A 203 2.89 24.71 -14.29
CA VAL A 203 2.77 24.16 -12.93
C VAL A 203 2.91 25.27 -11.90
N LYS A 204 3.95 26.11 -12.01
CA LYS A 204 4.18 27.27 -11.13
C LYS A 204 3.01 28.26 -11.16
N ALA A 205 2.49 28.57 -12.34
CA ALA A 205 1.34 29.45 -12.48
C ALA A 205 0.08 28.88 -11.80
N ASN A 206 -0.19 27.58 -11.96
CA ASN A 206 -1.30 26.93 -11.27
C ASN A 206 -1.11 26.91 -9.75
N ARG A 207 0.12 26.70 -9.27
CA ARG A 207 0.43 26.72 -7.83
C ARG A 207 0.15 28.09 -7.20
N ASN A 208 0.58 29.17 -7.85
CA ASN A 208 0.27 30.53 -7.40
C ASN A 208 -1.25 30.79 -7.37
N ARG A 209 -1.98 30.29 -8.37
CA ARG A 209 -3.46 30.35 -8.38
C ARG A 209 -4.06 29.60 -7.19
N LEU A 210 -3.60 28.38 -6.93
CA LEU A 210 -4.07 27.58 -5.78
C LEU A 210 -3.80 28.32 -4.47
N LYS A 211 -2.57 28.81 -4.27
CA LYS A 211 -2.20 29.59 -3.09
C LYS A 211 -3.17 30.74 -2.83
N ASN A 212 -3.35 31.63 -3.81
CA ASN A 212 -4.22 32.80 -3.65
C ASN A 212 -5.68 32.39 -3.33
N ASN A 213 -6.17 31.32 -3.96
CA ASN A 213 -7.50 30.80 -3.70
C ASN A 213 -7.64 30.28 -2.27
N TYR A 214 -6.68 29.50 -1.77
CA TYR A 214 -6.73 28.94 -0.41
C TYR A 214 -6.42 29.98 0.67
N ASP A 215 -5.56 30.96 0.42
CA ASP A 215 -5.35 32.12 1.30
C ASP A 215 -6.65 32.90 1.50
N THR A 216 -7.40 33.11 0.41
CA THR A 216 -8.72 33.77 0.45
C THR A 216 -9.74 32.94 1.21
N LYS A 217 -9.80 31.62 0.96
CA LYS A 217 -10.68 30.68 1.67
C LYS A 217 -10.38 30.66 3.18
N ASN A 218 -9.11 30.55 3.56
CA ASN A 218 -8.67 30.54 4.96
C ASN A 218 -9.03 31.86 5.65
N THR A 219 -8.77 32.99 5.00
CA THR A 219 -9.13 34.31 5.54
C THR A 219 -10.65 34.44 5.74
N THR A 220 -11.44 33.92 4.80
CA THR A 220 -12.90 33.91 4.91
C THR A 220 -13.35 33.03 6.06
N PHE A 221 -12.85 31.80 6.14
CA PHE A 221 -13.13 30.85 7.23
C PHE A 221 -12.81 31.42 8.62
N ILE A 222 -11.65 32.04 8.79
CA ILE A 222 -11.23 32.67 10.05
C ILE A 222 -12.19 33.79 10.47
N LYS A 223 -12.71 34.56 9.50
CA LYS A 223 -13.62 35.68 9.78
C LYS A 223 -15.05 35.23 10.08
N SER A 224 -15.53 34.17 9.42
CA SER A 224 -16.97 33.82 9.42
C SER A 224 -17.34 32.55 10.18
N GLN A 225 -16.43 31.61 10.38
CA GLN A 225 -16.74 30.28 10.92
C GLN A 225 -15.91 29.91 12.15
N PHE A 226 -14.64 30.31 12.19
CA PHE A 226 -13.73 29.90 13.25
C PHE A 226 -14.22 30.25 14.66
N SER A 227 -14.83 31.42 14.86
CA SER A 227 -15.35 31.80 16.18
C SER A 227 -16.46 30.88 16.68
N ASP A 228 -17.28 30.33 15.79
CA ASP A 228 -18.39 29.46 16.17
C ASP A 228 -17.90 28.03 16.42
N ASP A 229 -16.86 27.60 15.71
CA ASP A 229 -16.15 26.34 15.99
C ASP A 229 -15.49 26.38 17.38
N ILE A 230 -14.83 27.49 17.74
CA ILE A 230 -14.22 27.64 19.08
C ILE A 230 -15.28 27.61 20.18
N LYS A 231 -16.41 28.32 20.02
CA LYS A 231 -17.51 28.25 20.99
C LYS A 231 -18.05 26.83 21.15
N SER A 232 -18.10 26.06 20.07
CA SER A 232 -18.52 24.66 20.12
C SER A 232 -17.56 23.79 20.93
N LEU A 233 -16.24 24.03 20.80
CA LEU A 233 -15.22 23.37 21.63
C LEU A 233 -15.31 23.81 23.10
N GLU A 234 -15.56 25.10 23.37
CA GLU A 234 -15.76 25.62 24.73
C GLU A 234 -16.92 24.91 25.44
N ILE A 235 -18.03 24.67 24.75
CA ILE A 235 -19.20 23.96 25.30
C ILE A 235 -18.88 22.48 25.59
N LEU A 236 -18.04 21.83 24.78
CA LEU A 236 -17.76 20.40 24.90
C LEU A 236 -16.81 20.04 26.06
N HIS A 237 -15.93 20.94 26.47
CA HIS A 237 -14.86 20.65 27.46
C HIS A 237 -15.06 21.34 28.82
N ASP A 238 -16.31 21.74 29.14
CA ASP A 238 -16.78 22.19 30.46
C ASP A 238 -15.80 23.11 31.22
N TYR A 239 -15.17 24.03 30.48
CA TYR A 239 -14.25 25.06 30.98
C TYR A 239 -12.91 24.61 31.60
N ASP A 240 -12.42 23.37 31.40
CA ASP A 240 -10.99 23.10 31.64
C ASP A 240 -10.16 23.83 30.58
N GLU A 241 -9.57 24.96 30.96
CA GLU A 241 -8.81 25.83 30.07
C GLU A 241 -7.60 25.13 29.43
N ASN A 242 -6.91 24.26 30.18
CA ASN A 242 -5.74 23.56 29.65
C ASN A 242 -6.17 22.52 28.61
N GLU A 243 -7.28 21.84 28.87
CA GLU A 243 -7.88 20.90 27.93
C GLU A 243 -8.40 21.63 26.69
N LEU A 244 -9.10 22.75 26.85
CA LEU A 244 -9.59 23.58 25.75
C LEU A 244 -8.45 24.08 24.87
N ILE A 245 -7.38 24.65 25.47
CA ILE A 245 -6.21 25.13 24.73
C ILE A 245 -5.60 24.02 23.86
N LYS A 246 -5.48 22.81 24.42
CA LYS A 246 -4.96 21.65 23.68
C LYS A 246 -5.84 21.30 22.48
N HIS A 247 -7.17 21.29 22.66
CA HIS A 247 -8.11 20.99 21.59
C HIS A 247 -8.17 22.08 20.52
N ILE A 248 -8.00 23.37 20.88
CA ILE A 248 -7.89 24.47 19.92
C ILE A 248 -6.62 24.29 19.06
N ASP A 249 -5.48 23.99 19.68
CA ASP A 249 -4.22 23.74 18.98
C ASP A 249 -4.33 22.51 18.04
N GLU A 250 -4.99 21.44 18.49
CA GLU A 250 -5.23 20.24 17.69
C GLU A 250 -6.19 20.51 16.52
N TYR A 251 -7.29 21.24 16.75
CA TYR A 251 -8.24 21.65 15.72
C TYR A 251 -7.55 22.46 14.63
N ALA A 252 -6.76 23.47 15.00
CA ALA A 252 -6.04 24.31 14.05
C ALA A 252 -5.01 23.53 13.23
N LYS A 253 -4.28 22.61 13.86
CA LYS A 253 -3.34 21.70 13.17
C LYS A 253 -4.05 20.79 12.18
N ASN A 254 -5.17 20.19 12.58
CA ASN A 254 -5.96 19.33 11.70
C ASN A 254 -6.53 20.12 10.51
N LYS A 255 -7.08 21.32 10.74
CA LYS A 255 -7.59 22.18 9.69
C LYS A 255 -6.49 22.63 8.71
N SER A 256 -5.32 23.02 9.24
CA SER A 256 -4.16 23.41 8.43
C SER A 256 -3.70 22.26 7.53
N LYS A 257 -3.66 21.05 8.08
CA LYS A 257 -3.33 19.82 7.34
C LYS A 257 -4.38 19.47 6.27
N ASP A 258 -5.67 19.59 6.57
CA ASP A 258 -6.73 19.35 5.58
C ASP A 258 -6.58 20.27 4.36
N VAL A 259 -6.31 21.56 4.60
CA VAL A 259 -6.04 22.54 3.54
C VAL A 259 -4.82 22.13 2.70
N TYR A 260 -3.72 21.74 3.35
CA TYR A 260 -2.54 21.24 2.65
C TYR A 260 -2.88 20.05 1.75
N GLU A 261 -3.65 19.08 2.26
CA GLU A 261 -4.04 17.91 1.49
C GLU A 261 -4.94 18.26 0.29
N GLU A 262 -5.87 19.19 0.47
CA GLU A 262 -6.75 19.67 -0.59
C GLU A 262 -5.97 20.34 -1.72
N ILE A 263 -5.01 21.21 -1.38
CA ILE A 263 -4.11 21.83 -2.37
C ILE A 263 -3.34 20.76 -3.14
N ALA A 264 -2.75 19.79 -2.43
CA ALA A 264 -2.01 18.69 -3.05
C ALA A 264 -2.88 17.85 -3.99
N LYS A 265 -4.11 17.52 -3.57
CA LYS A 265 -5.09 16.77 -4.39
C LYS A 265 -5.49 17.56 -5.63
N GLU A 266 -5.80 18.86 -5.49
CA GLU A 266 -6.19 19.72 -6.61
C GLU A 266 -5.03 19.91 -7.61
N GLU A 267 -3.81 20.10 -7.12
CA GLU A 267 -2.63 20.22 -7.98
C GLU A 267 -2.38 18.91 -8.74
N VAL A 268 -2.35 17.76 -8.06
CA VAL A 268 -2.19 16.43 -8.70
C VAL A 268 -3.27 16.19 -9.76
N ALA A 269 -4.54 16.51 -9.47
CA ALA A 269 -5.64 16.38 -10.41
C ALA A 269 -5.43 17.27 -11.64
N TYR A 270 -5.00 18.52 -11.44
CA TYR A 270 -4.67 19.45 -12.52
C TYR A 270 -3.52 18.93 -13.39
N LEU A 271 -2.45 18.40 -12.79
CA LEU A 271 -1.30 17.83 -13.51
C LEU A 271 -1.70 16.64 -14.38
N LYS A 272 -2.52 15.73 -13.84
CA LYS A 272 -3.01 14.54 -14.55
C LYS A 272 -3.96 14.91 -15.69
N LYS A 273 -4.99 15.72 -15.40
CA LYS A 273 -5.97 16.19 -16.40
C LYS A 273 -5.28 16.88 -17.57
N ASN A 274 -4.29 17.71 -17.28
CA ASN A 274 -3.57 18.49 -18.27
C ASN A 274 -2.25 17.85 -18.70
N LYS A 275 -2.00 16.55 -18.47
CA LYS A 275 -0.77 15.81 -18.85
C LYS A 275 0.51 16.66 -18.75
N LEU A 276 0.70 17.32 -17.60
CA LEU A 276 1.77 18.29 -17.38
C LEU A 276 3.08 17.66 -16.92
N TYR A 277 3.13 16.35 -16.75
CA TYR A 277 4.38 15.60 -16.55
C TYR A 277 4.75 14.85 -17.84
N LYS A 278 6.00 14.40 -17.94
CA LYS A 278 6.49 13.46 -18.96
C LYS A 278 6.34 12.03 -18.45
N SER A 279 6.94 11.77 -17.29
CA SER A 279 6.85 10.48 -16.61
C SER A 279 6.95 10.63 -15.10
N PHE A 280 6.40 9.64 -14.39
CA PHE A 280 6.58 9.41 -12.97
C PHE A 280 7.26 8.04 -12.80
N GLN A 281 8.23 7.92 -11.93
CA GLN A 281 8.93 6.68 -11.64
C GLN A 281 8.97 6.46 -10.13
N THR A 282 8.91 5.22 -9.69
CA THR A 282 9.11 4.86 -8.28
C THR A 282 9.65 3.45 -8.19
N SER A 283 10.32 3.16 -7.08
CA SER A 283 10.82 1.84 -6.75
C SER A 283 10.58 1.53 -5.29
N TRP A 284 10.51 0.26 -4.97
CA TRP A 284 10.39 -0.21 -3.61
C TRP A 284 11.07 -1.56 -3.47
N TYR A 285 11.37 -1.94 -2.23
CA TYR A 285 11.69 -3.33 -1.91
C TYR A 285 10.62 -3.87 -0.98
N SER A 286 10.40 -5.18 -1.02
CA SER A 286 9.45 -5.83 -0.12
C SER A 286 10.02 -7.12 0.42
N PHE A 287 9.61 -7.43 1.64
CA PHE A 287 9.85 -8.70 2.28
C PHE A 287 8.50 -9.25 2.75
N ASP A 288 8.20 -10.49 2.38
CA ASP A 288 6.94 -11.14 2.68
C ASP A 288 7.15 -12.53 3.29
N ILE A 289 6.30 -12.87 4.26
CA ILE A 289 6.22 -14.17 4.91
C ILE A 289 4.78 -14.66 4.83
N VAL A 290 4.60 -15.90 4.39
CA VAL A 290 3.33 -16.63 4.42
C VAL A 290 3.50 -17.80 5.39
N ILE A 291 2.70 -17.80 6.45
CA ILE A 291 2.74 -18.79 7.53
C ILE A 291 1.41 -19.56 7.51
N PRO A 292 1.40 -20.88 7.28
CA PRO A 292 0.16 -21.65 7.38
C PRO A 292 -0.34 -21.65 8.82
N ALA A 293 -1.67 -21.56 9.02
CA ALA A 293 -2.26 -21.53 10.35
C ALA A 293 -2.23 -22.89 11.05
N GLY A 294 -2.06 -23.97 10.29
CA GLY A 294 -1.83 -25.34 10.79
C GLY A 294 -1.02 -26.16 9.80
N SER A 295 -0.62 -27.37 10.23
CA SER A 295 -0.02 -28.36 9.33
C SER A 295 -1.08 -29.01 8.45
N GLU A 296 -0.75 -29.21 7.18
CA GLU A 296 -1.50 -30.07 6.27
C GLU A 296 -1.25 -31.54 6.64
N SER A 297 -2.32 -32.33 6.76
CA SER A 297 -2.22 -33.77 7.03
C SER A 297 -2.22 -34.53 5.70
N ILE A 298 -1.13 -35.24 5.41
CA ILE A 298 -0.90 -35.94 4.15
C ILE A 298 -0.76 -37.44 4.44
N LEU A 299 -1.74 -38.22 3.99
CA LEU A 299 -1.69 -39.68 4.11
C LEU A 299 -0.90 -40.28 2.94
N THR A 300 0.15 -41.03 3.25
CA THR A 300 0.97 -41.73 2.25
C THR A 300 1.04 -43.23 2.49
N SER A 301 1.38 -43.97 1.44
CA SER A 301 1.74 -45.38 1.51
C SER A 301 2.80 -45.73 0.47
N ASP A 302 3.74 -46.60 0.83
CA ASP A 302 4.87 -46.94 -0.04
C ASP A 302 4.50 -47.88 -1.20
N SER A 303 3.32 -48.53 -1.16
CA SER A 303 2.83 -49.35 -2.28
C SER A 303 1.32 -49.54 -2.26
N GLU A 304 0.73 -49.83 -3.42
CA GLU A 304 -0.71 -50.13 -3.56
C GLU A 304 -1.14 -51.39 -2.79
N ASN A 305 -0.18 -52.28 -2.49
CA ASN A 305 -0.41 -53.56 -1.81
C ASN A 305 -0.13 -53.51 -0.29
N ASN A 306 0.35 -52.38 0.22
CA ASN A 306 0.57 -52.20 1.65
C ASN A 306 -0.78 -52.06 2.37
N THR A 307 -0.83 -52.32 3.67
CA THR A 307 -2.04 -52.11 4.51
C THR A 307 -1.89 -50.95 5.49
N ALA A 308 -0.66 -50.45 5.65
CA ALA A 308 -0.36 -49.32 6.51
C ALA A 308 -0.30 -48.01 5.72
N THR A 309 -0.94 -46.98 6.27
CA THR A 309 -0.82 -45.58 5.83
C THR A 309 -0.05 -44.80 6.88
N VAL A 310 0.81 -43.89 6.46
CA VAL A 310 1.53 -42.96 7.33
C VAL A 310 0.90 -41.58 7.20
N GLU A 311 0.61 -40.93 8.32
CA GLU A 311 0.18 -39.54 8.36
C GLU A 311 1.40 -38.62 8.51
N ASN A 312 1.63 -37.78 7.50
CA ASN A 312 2.71 -36.80 7.50
C ASN A 312 2.11 -35.41 7.74
N ARG A 313 2.77 -34.60 8.58
CA ARG A 313 2.33 -33.24 8.91
C ARG A 313 3.24 -32.20 8.29
N PHE A 314 2.71 -31.47 7.32
CA PHE A 314 3.50 -30.55 6.51
C PHE A 314 3.19 -29.08 6.80
N TRP A 315 4.24 -28.26 6.99
CA TRP A 315 4.11 -26.81 7.16
C TRP A 315 4.66 -26.08 5.93
N ALA A 316 3.75 -25.57 5.09
CA ALA A 316 4.04 -24.83 3.87
C ALA A 316 4.50 -23.37 4.12
N LEU A 317 5.56 -23.16 4.91
CA LEU A 317 6.14 -21.84 5.14
C LEU A 317 6.76 -21.30 3.83
N LYS A 318 6.48 -20.03 3.51
CA LYS A 318 7.11 -19.33 2.38
C LYS A 318 7.60 -17.95 2.80
N THR A 319 8.83 -17.62 2.42
CA THR A 319 9.39 -16.28 2.55
C THR A 319 9.85 -15.77 1.20
N SER A 320 9.81 -14.46 1.01
CA SER A 320 10.38 -13.86 -0.18
C SER A 320 10.81 -12.42 -0.01
N ALA A 321 11.71 -12.01 -0.90
CA ALA A 321 12.14 -10.64 -1.06
C ALA A 321 11.95 -10.22 -2.52
N SER A 322 11.45 -9.01 -2.75
CA SER A 322 11.26 -8.48 -4.10
C SER A 322 11.74 -7.04 -4.21
N LEU A 323 12.12 -6.67 -5.43
CA LEU A 323 12.31 -5.28 -5.82
C LEU A 323 11.20 -4.95 -6.80
N GLY A 324 10.56 -3.79 -6.66
CA GLY A 324 9.57 -3.29 -7.60
C GLY A 324 10.05 -1.99 -8.23
N TYR A 325 9.81 -1.82 -9.52
CA TYR A 325 10.02 -0.57 -10.23
C TYR A 325 8.82 -0.29 -11.13
N LEU A 326 8.32 0.94 -11.08
CA LEU A 326 7.18 1.41 -11.86
C LEU A 326 7.53 2.70 -12.56
N ILE A 327 7.16 2.81 -13.84
CA ILE A 327 7.19 4.05 -14.62
C ILE A 327 5.81 4.31 -15.25
N LYS A 328 5.32 5.53 -15.10
CA LYS A 328 4.05 6.02 -15.64
C LYS A 328 4.31 7.20 -16.56
N TYR A 329 3.78 7.16 -17.77
CA TYR A 329 3.84 8.27 -18.72
C TYR A 329 2.55 9.08 -18.71
N SER A 330 2.62 10.32 -19.17
CA SER A 330 1.46 11.23 -19.15
C SER A 330 0.41 10.96 -20.24
N ASN A 331 0.72 10.09 -21.20
CA ASN A 331 -0.28 9.49 -22.09
C ASN A 331 -1.09 8.35 -21.42
N ALA A 332 -0.87 8.14 -20.12
CA ALA A 332 -1.45 7.10 -19.27
C ALA A 332 -0.87 5.69 -19.47
N ALA A 333 0.14 5.51 -20.32
CA ALA A 333 0.88 4.25 -20.38
C ALA A 333 1.70 4.04 -19.10
N SER A 334 1.71 2.83 -18.54
CA SER A 334 2.58 2.46 -17.42
C SER A 334 3.28 1.13 -17.67
N PHE A 335 4.43 0.98 -17.04
CA PHE A 335 5.26 -0.21 -17.05
C PHE A 335 5.73 -0.53 -15.64
N TYR A 336 5.76 -1.81 -15.30
CA TYR A 336 6.09 -2.37 -14.02
C TYR A 336 7.04 -3.55 -14.22
N ILE A 337 8.05 -3.66 -13.36
CA ILE A 337 8.96 -4.80 -13.30
C ILE A 337 9.23 -5.15 -11.84
N SER A 338 9.23 -6.45 -11.53
CA SER A 338 9.55 -6.94 -10.19
C SER A 338 10.28 -8.27 -10.20
N PRO A 339 11.62 -8.26 -10.04
CA PRO A 339 12.35 -9.46 -9.67
C PRO A 339 12.04 -9.82 -8.21
N LYS A 340 11.94 -11.11 -7.95
CA LYS A 340 11.63 -11.67 -6.64
C LYS A 340 12.42 -12.96 -6.42
N PHE A 341 12.96 -13.10 -5.22
CA PHE A 341 13.55 -14.33 -4.72
C PHE A 341 12.64 -14.91 -3.64
N SER A 342 12.36 -16.21 -3.71
CA SER A 342 11.54 -16.88 -2.69
C SER A 342 12.23 -18.13 -2.17
N PHE A 343 11.90 -18.48 -0.93
CA PHE A 343 12.29 -19.72 -0.29
C PHE A 343 11.05 -20.32 0.36
N GLN A 344 10.72 -21.55 0.03
CA GLN A 344 9.55 -22.23 0.58
C GLN A 344 9.88 -23.64 1.05
N ASN A 345 9.25 -24.08 2.14
CA ASN A 345 9.18 -25.49 2.44
C ASN A 345 8.23 -26.15 1.43
N ASN A 346 8.61 -27.30 0.90
CA ASN A 346 7.89 -28.03 -0.14
C ASN A 346 7.95 -29.53 0.15
N ASN A 347 7.13 -30.31 -0.56
CA ASN A 347 7.19 -31.76 -0.51
C ASN A 347 6.92 -32.34 -1.89
N ASN A 348 7.30 -33.61 -2.07
CA ASN A 348 7.20 -34.27 -3.37
C ASN A 348 5.77 -34.42 -3.89
N ILE A 349 4.75 -34.49 -3.02
CA ILE A 349 3.33 -34.56 -3.41
C ILE A 349 2.87 -33.23 -4.02
N ASN A 350 3.14 -32.11 -3.34
CA ASN A 350 2.83 -30.78 -3.82
C ASN A 350 3.63 -30.38 -5.05
N SER A 351 4.87 -30.85 -5.18
CA SER A 351 5.73 -30.51 -6.32
C SER A 351 5.42 -31.31 -7.59
N THR A 352 4.92 -32.54 -7.46
CA THR A 352 4.61 -33.42 -8.60
C THR A 352 3.14 -33.41 -9.00
N ASN A 353 2.27 -32.71 -8.25
CA ASN A 353 0.81 -32.81 -8.37
C ASN A 353 0.33 -34.27 -8.36
N SER A 354 0.89 -35.09 -7.47
CA SER A 354 0.49 -36.50 -7.34
C SER A 354 -0.94 -36.58 -6.83
N ASN A 355 -1.85 -37.14 -7.63
CA ASN A 355 -3.24 -37.32 -7.21
C ASN A 355 -3.34 -38.40 -6.14
N ALA A 356 -4.09 -38.14 -5.08
CA ALA A 356 -4.47 -39.17 -4.13
C ALA A 356 -5.34 -40.22 -4.84
N LYS A 357 -5.17 -41.48 -4.44
CA LYS A 357 -6.01 -42.59 -4.90
C LYS A 357 -6.91 -43.04 -3.76
N GLU A 358 -8.09 -43.52 -4.12
CA GLU A 358 -8.98 -44.15 -3.16
C GLU A 358 -8.35 -45.47 -2.67
N PHE A 359 -8.11 -45.55 -1.36
CA PHE A 359 -7.45 -46.63 -0.68
C PHE A 359 -8.42 -47.25 0.32
N GLN A 360 -8.71 -48.55 0.15
CA GLN A 360 -9.62 -49.26 1.04
C GLN A 360 -8.87 -49.77 2.27
N THR A 361 -9.35 -49.48 3.47
CA THR A 361 -8.79 -50.03 4.70
C THR A 361 -9.50 -51.33 5.07
N PHE A 362 -8.74 -52.34 5.51
CA PHE A 362 -9.27 -53.64 5.91
C PHE A 362 -9.02 -53.88 7.40
N ILE A 363 -9.95 -54.55 8.08
CA ILE A 363 -9.69 -55.18 9.38
C ILE A 363 -9.75 -56.70 9.18
N THR A 364 -8.74 -57.41 9.69
CA THR A 364 -8.72 -58.88 9.73
C THR A 364 -9.51 -59.34 10.95
N GLN A 365 -10.62 -60.05 10.73
CA GLN A 365 -11.39 -60.66 11.81
C GLN A 365 -10.72 -61.94 12.32
N SER A 366 -11.20 -62.46 13.46
CA SER A 366 -10.65 -63.66 14.13
C SER A 366 -10.64 -64.94 13.29
N ASN A 367 -11.34 -64.95 12.14
CA ASN A 367 -11.40 -66.02 11.16
C ASN A 367 -10.53 -65.77 9.90
N ASN A 368 -9.61 -64.80 9.93
CA ASN A 368 -8.80 -64.34 8.79
C ASN A 368 -9.61 -63.71 7.61
N GLU A 369 -10.90 -63.42 7.78
CA GLU A 369 -11.65 -62.65 6.78
C GLU A 369 -11.28 -61.16 6.86
N ARG A 370 -11.06 -60.53 5.70
CA ARG A 370 -10.79 -59.10 5.58
C ARG A 370 -12.08 -58.38 5.28
N VAL A 371 -12.52 -57.52 6.20
CA VAL A 371 -13.71 -56.67 5.99
C VAL A 371 -13.23 -55.25 5.66
N VAL A 372 -13.76 -54.68 4.57
CA VAL A 372 -13.53 -53.27 4.20
C VAL A 372 -14.21 -52.39 5.25
N THR A 373 -13.44 -51.54 5.92
CA THR A 373 -13.93 -50.70 7.02
C THR A 373 -14.04 -49.22 6.67
N GLY A 374 -13.53 -48.83 5.51
CA GLY A 374 -13.71 -47.50 4.94
C GLY A 374 -12.81 -47.30 3.71
N SER A 375 -13.01 -46.19 3.00
CA SER A 375 -12.06 -45.70 2.00
C SER A 375 -11.47 -44.37 2.44
N LYS A 376 -10.17 -44.19 2.17
CA LYS A 376 -9.43 -42.95 2.42
C LYS A 376 -8.70 -42.55 1.15
N GLN A 377 -8.51 -41.25 0.94
CA GLN A 377 -7.64 -40.76 -0.12
C GLN A 377 -6.18 -40.83 0.37
N VAL A 378 -5.33 -41.57 -0.34
CA VAL A 378 -3.92 -41.82 0.04
C VAL A 378 -3.02 -41.58 -1.17
N HIS A 379 -1.88 -40.91 -0.95
CA HIS A 379 -0.85 -40.78 -1.98
C HIS A 379 0.10 -41.98 -1.93
N ILE A 380 0.26 -42.66 -3.07
CA ILE A 380 1.12 -43.85 -3.17
C ILE A 380 2.52 -43.39 -3.60
N ILE A 381 3.30 -42.94 -2.63
CA ILE A 381 4.63 -42.37 -2.81
C ILE A 381 5.38 -42.37 -1.47
N GLU A 382 6.70 -42.56 -1.52
CA GLU A 382 7.59 -42.32 -0.37
C GLU A 382 7.62 -40.82 -0.07
N TYR A 383 7.14 -40.40 1.10
CA TYR A 383 7.04 -38.98 1.44
C TYR A 383 8.40 -38.33 1.67
N ASP A 384 8.63 -37.15 1.07
CA ASP A 384 9.88 -36.41 1.21
C ASP A 384 9.63 -34.90 1.27
N GLU A 385 10.19 -34.26 2.29
CA GLU A 385 10.17 -32.80 2.49
C GLU A 385 11.49 -32.18 2.06
N PHE A 386 11.41 -31.00 1.45
CA PHE A 386 12.58 -30.28 1.01
C PHE A 386 12.30 -28.79 0.82
N TYR A 387 13.36 -28.00 0.86
CA TYR A 387 13.25 -26.58 0.55
C TYR A 387 13.38 -26.31 -0.95
N THR A 388 12.57 -25.38 -1.44
CA THR A 388 12.59 -24.91 -2.82
C THR A 388 12.93 -23.41 -2.86
N PRO A 389 14.19 -23.04 -3.14
CA PRO A 389 14.50 -21.69 -3.58
C PRO A 389 13.93 -21.44 -5.00
N SER A 390 13.50 -20.22 -5.26
CA SER A 390 13.01 -19.80 -6.58
C SER A 390 13.39 -18.35 -6.91
N LEU A 391 13.58 -18.10 -8.20
CA LEU A 391 13.74 -16.77 -8.76
C LEU A 391 12.60 -16.51 -9.72
N SER A 392 11.89 -15.40 -9.54
CA SER A 392 10.82 -14.97 -10.43
C SER A 392 11.02 -13.55 -10.93
N LEU A 393 10.57 -13.28 -12.14
CA LEU A 393 10.56 -11.97 -12.76
C LEU A 393 9.16 -11.68 -13.29
N GLU A 394 8.53 -10.63 -12.76
CA GLU A 394 7.27 -10.11 -13.26
C GLU A 394 7.50 -8.84 -14.07
N ILE A 395 6.85 -8.73 -15.22
CA ILE A 395 6.83 -7.56 -16.08
C ILE A 395 5.38 -7.32 -16.46
N ALA A 396 4.87 -6.11 -16.25
CA ALA A 396 3.51 -5.75 -16.66
C ALA A 396 3.46 -4.35 -17.26
N SER A 397 2.50 -4.13 -18.14
CA SER A 397 2.24 -2.82 -18.74
C SER A 397 0.75 -2.58 -18.89
N LEU A 398 0.35 -1.31 -18.79
CA LEU A 398 -1.01 -0.84 -19.07
C LEU A 398 -0.88 0.32 -20.06
N PHE A 399 -1.21 0.11 -21.32
CA PHE A 399 -0.97 1.09 -22.40
C PHE A 399 -2.20 1.35 -23.28
N LEU A 400 -3.22 0.49 -23.22
CA LEU A 400 -4.46 0.64 -23.98
C LEU A 400 -5.52 1.40 -23.16
N GLY A 401 -6.43 2.09 -23.85
CA GLY A 401 -7.62 2.69 -23.23
C GLY A 401 -7.31 3.66 -22.07
N LYS A 402 -6.25 4.48 -22.19
CA LYS A 402 -5.75 5.35 -21.10
C LYS A 402 -5.28 4.58 -19.84
N GLY A 403 -4.63 3.44 -20.05
CA GLY A 403 -4.13 2.58 -18.98
C GLY A 403 -5.22 1.69 -18.37
N PHE A 404 -6.26 1.39 -19.15
CA PHE A 404 -7.29 0.42 -18.81
C PHE A 404 -6.79 -1.01 -18.98
N ALA A 405 -6.01 -1.29 -20.02
CA ALA A 405 -5.55 -2.64 -20.35
C ALA A 405 -4.10 -2.66 -20.80
N GLY A 406 -3.46 -3.83 -20.73
CA GLY A 406 -2.18 -4.07 -21.36
C GLY A 406 -1.75 -5.53 -21.33
N LEU A 407 -0.48 -5.78 -21.04
CA LEU A 407 0.14 -7.11 -21.11
C LEU A 407 1.01 -7.38 -19.89
N SER A 408 1.01 -8.62 -19.41
CA SER A 408 1.87 -9.11 -18.33
C SER A 408 2.62 -10.38 -18.74
N LEU A 409 3.81 -10.54 -18.18
CA LEU A 409 4.64 -11.74 -18.24
C LEU A 409 5.18 -12.01 -16.84
N ASN A 410 5.07 -13.24 -16.36
CA ASN A 410 5.77 -13.69 -15.17
C ASN A 410 6.55 -14.96 -15.54
N LEU A 411 7.83 -15.00 -15.18
CA LEU A 411 8.72 -16.14 -15.35
C LEU A 411 9.21 -16.55 -13.97
N GLU A 412 9.19 -17.84 -13.64
CA GLU A 412 9.66 -18.37 -12.37
C GLU A 412 10.48 -19.63 -12.59
N LYS A 413 11.69 -19.66 -12.04
CA LYS A 413 12.56 -20.83 -12.01
C LYS A 413 12.68 -21.32 -10.57
N ASN A 414 12.29 -22.56 -10.35
CA ASN A 414 12.50 -23.29 -9.10
C ASN A 414 13.83 -24.04 -9.17
N PHE A 415 14.47 -24.24 -8.02
CA PHE A 415 15.76 -24.93 -7.92
C PHE A 415 15.75 -25.98 -6.80
N GLY A 416 16.63 -26.97 -6.90
CA GLY A 416 16.78 -28.04 -5.91
C GLY A 416 16.08 -29.32 -6.32
N LYS A 417 15.47 -30.04 -5.38
CA LYS A 417 14.72 -31.29 -5.66
C LYS A 417 13.51 -31.07 -6.57
N TYR A 418 12.90 -29.89 -6.48
CA TYR A 418 11.90 -29.43 -7.44
C TYR A 418 12.54 -28.40 -8.36
N ASP A 419 12.82 -28.81 -9.60
CA ASP A 419 13.44 -28.01 -10.64
C ASP A 419 12.48 -27.86 -11.81
N ASP A 420 11.68 -26.80 -11.79
CA ASP A 420 10.72 -26.51 -12.84
C ASP A 420 10.76 -25.03 -13.27
N PHE A 421 10.31 -24.79 -14.49
CA PHE A 421 10.15 -23.48 -15.07
C PHE A 421 8.67 -23.17 -15.31
N ASN A 422 8.15 -22.28 -14.48
CA ASN A 422 6.78 -21.79 -14.54
C ASN A 422 6.75 -20.46 -15.32
N TRP A 423 5.70 -20.24 -16.09
CA TRP A 423 5.52 -18.96 -16.78
C TRP A 423 4.04 -18.60 -16.90
N LYS A 424 3.74 -17.30 -16.97
CA LYS A 424 2.39 -16.74 -17.15
C LYS A 424 2.47 -15.60 -18.16
N ILE A 425 1.60 -15.61 -19.16
CA ILE A 425 1.30 -14.44 -19.99
C ILE A 425 -0.13 -14.02 -19.67
N GLY A 426 -0.37 -12.72 -19.50
CA GLY A 426 -1.69 -12.23 -19.14
C GLY A 426 -2.07 -10.91 -19.78
N VAL A 427 -3.37 -10.63 -19.71
CA VAL A 427 -3.99 -9.36 -20.10
C VAL A 427 -4.55 -8.70 -18.85
N PRO A 428 -3.77 -7.83 -18.17
CA PRO A 428 -4.25 -7.08 -17.03
C PRO A 428 -5.20 -5.96 -17.47
N LEU A 429 -6.28 -5.82 -16.72
CA LEU A 429 -7.31 -4.79 -16.84
C LEU A 429 -7.44 -4.06 -15.50
N SER A 430 -7.47 -2.72 -15.52
CA SER A 430 -7.64 -1.89 -14.32
C SER A 430 -8.84 -0.95 -14.47
N ILE A 431 -9.85 -1.19 -13.63
CA ILE A 431 -11.11 -0.45 -13.59
C ILE A 431 -11.02 0.60 -12.49
N LYS A 432 -11.25 1.85 -12.86
CA LYS A 432 -11.11 3.01 -11.98
C LYS A 432 -12.48 3.51 -11.51
N ASP A 433 -12.53 4.01 -10.28
CA ASP A 433 -13.69 4.70 -9.72
C ASP A 433 -13.90 6.08 -10.36
N ASN A 434 -14.97 6.77 -9.96
CA ASN A 434 -15.30 8.12 -10.43
C ASN A 434 -14.20 9.17 -10.13
N ASN A 435 -13.30 8.87 -9.18
CA ASN A 435 -12.16 9.73 -8.83
C ASN A 435 -10.88 9.34 -9.59
N GLY A 436 -10.96 8.37 -10.52
CA GLY A 436 -9.82 7.88 -11.28
C GLY A 436 -8.88 6.97 -10.49
N LYS A 437 -9.29 6.44 -9.34
CA LYS A 437 -8.52 5.50 -8.50
C LYS A 437 -8.83 4.06 -8.90
N PRO A 438 -7.85 3.16 -9.00
CA PRO A 438 -8.11 1.74 -9.22
C PRO A 438 -9.00 1.16 -8.13
N SER A 439 -10.03 0.43 -8.56
CA SER A 439 -11.05 -0.16 -7.68
C SER A 439 -11.16 -1.67 -7.88
N ILE A 440 -11.09 -2.11 -9.14
CA ILE A 440 -11.13 -3.52 -9.52
C ILE A 440 -10.03 -3.74 -10.54
N ASN A 441 -9.17 -4.74 -10.32
CA ASN A 441 -8.23 -5.21 -11.33
C ASN A 441 -8.58 -6.64 -11.71
N ILE A 442 -8.51 -6.97 -12.99
CA ILE A 442 -8.80 -8.31 -13.53
C ILE A 442 -7.63 -8.70 -14.41
N GLU A 443 -7.20 -9.95 -14.37
CA GLU A 443 -6.18 -10.44 -15.31
C GLU A 443 -6.59 -11.80 -15.83
N VAL A 444 -6.79 -11.90 -17.15
CA VAL A 444 -6.92 -13.19 -17.85
C VAL A 444 -5.51 -13.71 -18.12
N GLN A 445 -5.26 -14.98 -17.81
CA GLN A 445 -3.93 -15.54 -17.71
C GLN A 445 -3.87 -16.86 -18.48
N TYR A 446 -2.85 -17.02 -19.32
CA TYR A 446 -2.42 -18.30 -19.86
C TYR A 446 -1.05 -18.63 -19.27
N ARG A 447 -0.94 -19.80 -18.65
CA ARG A 447 0.24 -20.13 -17.84
C ARG A 447 0.63 -21.59 -17.94
N GLN A 448 1.85 -21.87 -17.52
CA GLN A 448 2.36 -23.19 -17.24
C GLN A 448 2.85 -23.24 -15.79
N ILE A 449 2.33 -24.20 -15.03
CA ILE A 449 2.75 -24.50 -13.66
C ILE A 449 2.94 -26.02 -13.56
N ASN A 450 4.06 -26.52 -13.04
CA ASN A 450 4.29 -27.96 -12.91
C ASN A 450 4.19 -28.68 -14.26
N SER A 451 4.68 -28.05 -15.33
CA SER A 451 4.51 -28.51 -16.74
C SER A 451 3.04 -28.65 -17.23
N ILE A 452 2.05 -28.27 -16.44
CA ILE A 452 0.63 -28.26 -16.81
C ILE A 452 0.26 -26.87 -17.34
N ARG A 453 -0.43 -26.83 -18.49
CA ARG A 453 -0.89 -25.59 -19.11
C ARG A 453 -2.35 -25.37 -18.82
N GLU A 454 -2.70 -24.15 -18.44
CA GLU A 454 -4.07 -23.81 -18.08
C GLU A 454 -4.41 -22.35 -18.41
N LEU A 455 -5.71 -22.10 -18.54
CA LEU A 455 -6.28 -20.77 -18.58
C LEU A 455 -6.86 -20.47 -17.20
N GLY A 456 -6.58 -19.26 -16.70
CA GLY A 456 -7.11 -18.79 -15.44
C GLY A 456 -7.41 -17.31 -15.46
N PHE A 457 -8.01 -16.84 -14.38
CA PHE A 457 -8.22 -15.44 -14.12
C PHE A 457 -7.92 -15.08 -12.66
N SER A 458 -7.46 -13.86 -12.44
CA SER A 458 -7.45 -13.24 -11.11
C SER A 458 -8.31 -11.99 -11.11
N THR A 459 -8.89 -11.69 -9.95
CA THR A 459 -9.62 -10.45 -9.69
C THR A 459 -9.21 -9.88 -8.35
N SER A 460 -8.91 -8.59 -8.30
CA SER A 460 -8.59 -7.86 -7.09
C SER A 460 -9.61 -6.75 -6.89
N ILE A 461 -10.17 -6.66 -5.69
CA ILE A 461 -11.01 -5.56 -5.24
C ILE A 461 -10.23 -4.75 -4.22
N LEU A 462 -10.16 -3.45 -4.47
CA LEU A 462 -9.43 -2.49 -3.66
C LEU A 462 -10.42 -1.59 -2.91
N LEU A 463 -10.36 -1.60 -1.59
CA LEU A 463 -11.36 -0.97 -0.72
C LEU A 463 -10.72 0.04 0.24
N GLY A 464 -11.51 1.06 0.59
CA GLY A 464 -11.12 2.08 1.56
C GLY A 464 -10.30 3.23 0.97
N LYS A 465 -9.70 4.02 1.87
CA LYS A 465 -8.87 5.18 1.50
C LYS A 465 -7.47 4.72 1.07
N LEU A 466 -6.89 5.48 0.14
CA LEU A 466 -5.49 5.35 -0.24
C LEU A 466 -4.62 5.76 0.95
N ILE A 467 -3.66 4.93 1.31
CA ILE A 467 -2.54 5.27 2.16
C ILE A 467 -1.63 6.17 1.33
N ASN A 468 -1.63 7.46 1.67
CA ASN A 468 -0.87 8.50 0.99
C ASN A 468 -0.43 9.57 1.97
#